data_AF-A0AAP9QXX2-F1
#
_entry.id   AF-A0AAP9QXX2-F1
#
_cell.length_a   1.000
_cell.length_b   1.000
_cell.length_c   1.000
_cell.angle_alpha   90.00
_cell.angle_beta   90.00
_cell.angle_gamma   90.00
#
_symmetry.space_group_name_H-M   'P 1'
#
loop_
_entity.id
_entity.type
_entity.pdbx_description
1 polymer ?
#
loop_
_entity_poly.entity_id
_entity_poly.type
_entity_poly.pdbx_seq_one_letter_code
_entity_poly.pdbx_strand_id
1 'polypeptide(L)'
;MEKIEKLFSDDEFSYIYILPVEYLDINDVFFLGNVSIYPKGYFKLSKGFDNVYYDSNEQKEEVEGYLSEISNCVTIVVKDCSYSEYPGNIGSDKEILRKAINKTRGIVDFIRLRFCDVNDKKTMIGRVGQLKNGNTLLAMVSQHGLFSRIVKSDIYGNVLSSTKGVTIDDMTFLRDLSIFKPDINITGNVAIRSLHLFSNALENTGNTDKFIEFMRLFEFIAYPLTYEQFKKVRTKIAQHLVVNSYDETRLAEEFKLYTSGDNNDGYRTQIIHVGKQLEDILTDDEISSLLGRLQYYIIKCIDDLLTNYNKTWDELDSFRENKMRLARKNKSNEMFYLPSRSIVLVDYDFIINEIEESKVSYREIYKDKEFKNPGVYDIVYRCHENLRILNGGFEHDFIIYSCGFTCEKREIQFESGGRKFSGFIKTFVSEDEKYKVINHDSTVFFKDTQSEQSLIKNQIGFVMNDERLSSAIQDEISSERRTVSFIKNHNHSNITRVSYVNSGLVSGVLIGLKISEL
;
A
#
# COMPACT_ATOMS: atom_id res chain seq x y z
N MET A 1 -21.74 22.14 -2.29
CA MET A 1 -22.22 21.82 -0.93
C MET A 1 -23.69 21.44 -1.02
N GLU A 2 -24.00 20.19 -0.73
CA GLU A 2 -25.38 19.70 -0.73
C GLU A 2 -26.04 19.88 0.64
N LYS A 3 -27.38 19.96 0.65
CA LYS A 3 -28.15 19.97 1.90
C LYS A 3 -28.27 18.56 2.46
N ILE A 4 -28.19 18.43 3.78
CA ILE A 4 -28.40 17.16 4.50
C ILE A 4 -29.80 16.56 4.25
N GLU A 5 -30.78 17.41 3.91
CA GLU A 5 -32.13 17.05 3.46
C GLU A 5 -32.13 16.00 2.33
N LYS A 6 -31.13 16.01 1.45
CA LYS A 6 -31.03 15.02 0.35
C LYS A 6 -30.74 13.59 0.83
N LEU A 7 -30.24 13.40 2.05
CA LEU A 7 -29.98 12.07 2.58
C LEU A 7 -31.27 11.33 3.01
N PHE A 8 -32.36 12.07 3.20
CA PHE A 8 -33.66 11.58 3.67
C PHE A 8 -34.64 11.24 2.52
N SER A 9 -34.15 11.06 1.29
CA SER A 9 -35.01 10.89 0.10
C SER A 9 -35.74 9.53 0.01
N ASP A 10 -35.56 8.63 0.98
CA ASP A 10 -36.17 7.30 1.01
C ASP A 10 -36.98 7.14 2.30
N ASP A 11 -38.30 6.94 2.18
CA ASP A 11 -39.33 6.99 3.24
C ASP A 11 -39.24 5.88 4.34
N GLU A 12 -38.14 5.12 4.44
CA GLU A 12 -38.01 3.97 5.36
C GLU A 12 -36.95 4.14 6.48
N PHE A 13 -36.07 5.15 6.44
CA PHE A 13 -34.97 5.29 7.42
C PHE A 13 -35.17 6.45 8.39
N SER A 14 -35.28 6.15 9.69
CA SER A 14 -35.54 7.17 10.73
C SER A 14 -34.29 7.93 11.20
N TYR A 15 -33.09 7.36 11.00
CA TYR A 15 -31.84 7.92 11.55
C TYR A 15 -30.66 7.83 10.58
N ILE A 16 -29.82 8.86 10.64
CA ILE A 16 -28.58 8.97 9.88
C ILE A 16 -27.43 9.14 10.87
N TYR A 17 -26.44 8.26 10.76
CA TYR A 17 -25.20 8.31 11.53
C TYR A 17 -24.07 8.80 10.63
N ILE A 18 -23.38 9.86 11.02
CA ILE A 18 -22.31 10.50 10.23
C ILE A 18 -21.02 10.48 11.05
N LEU A 19 -20.07 9.67 10.60
CA LEU A 19 -18.77 9.47 11.25
C LEU A 19 -17.66 10.07 10.40
N PRO A 20 -16.80 10.95 10.96
CA PRO A 20 -15.61 11.41 10.24
C PRO A 20 -14.57 10.30 10.10
N VAL A 21 -13.79 10.35 9.03
CA VAL A 21 -12.57 9.58 8.83
C VAL A 21 -11.46 10.53 8.40
N GLU A 22 -10.48 10.71 9.27
CA GLU A 22 -9.34 11.57 8.96
C GLU A 22 -8.33 10.92 8.03
N TYR A 23 -7.55 11.76 7.35
CA TYR A 23 -6.46 11.31 6.47
C TYR A 23 -6.93 10.36 5.36
N LEU A 24 -8.20 10.48 4.97
CA LEU A 24 -8.75 9.89 3.77
C LEU A 24 -9.27 11.04 2.93
N ASP A 25 -8.88 11.06 1.66
CA ASP A 25 -9.44 11.95 0.66
C ASP A 25 -10.04 11.11 -0.47
N ILE A 26 -11.22 11.52 -0.93
CA ILE A 26 -11.92 10.92 -2.09
C ILE A 26 -12.46 12.05 -2.96
N ASN A 27 -12.63 11.78 -4.25
CA ASN A 27 -13.14 12.79 -5.20
C ASN A 27 -14.66 12.74 -5.30
N ASP A 28 -15.23 11.54 -5.37
CA ASP A 28 -16.64 11.31 -5.65
C ASP A 28 -17.37 10.61 -4.51
N VAL A 29 -18.68 10.83 -4.46
CA VAL A 29 -19.56 10.13 -3.52
C VAL A 29 -19.65 8.66 -3.89
N PHE A 30 -19.50 7.78 -2.90
CA PHE A 30 -19.64 6.35 -3.08
C PHE A 30 -20.79 5.77 -2.26
N PHE A 31 -21.53 4.83 -2.85
CA PHE A 31 -22.68 4.16 -2.23
C PHE A 31 -22.45 2.66 -2.15
N LEU A 32 -22.68 2.08 -0.97
CA LEU A 32 -22.58 0.65 -0.68
C LEU A 32 -23.72 0.21 0.25
N GLY A 33 -24.83 -0.25 -0.33
CA GLY A 33 -26.02 -0.62 0.43
C GLY A 33 -26.56 0.56 1.24
N ASN A 34 -26.71 0.40 2.55
CA ASN A 34 -27.15 1.46 3.46
C ASN A 34 -26.01 2.37 3.96
N VAL A 35 -24.78 2.15 3.48
CA VAL A 35 -23.62 2.98 3.79
C VAL A 35 -23.24 3.82 2.57
N SER A 36 -22.86 5.06 2.82
CA SER A 36 -22.35 5.97 1.79
C SER A 36 -21.15 6.74 2.31
N ILE A 37 -20.24 7.13 1.43
CA ILE A 37 -18.99 7.80 1.77
C ILE A 37 -18.93 9.08 0.95
N TYR A 38 -18.72 10.20 1.63
CA TYR A 38 -18.75 11.53 1.01
C TYR A 38 -17.42 12.25 1.18
N PRO A 39 -17.00 13.02 0.15
CA PRO A 39 -15.77 13.79 0.21
C PRO A 39 -15.86 14.88 1.29
N LYS A 40 -14.69 15.36 1.72
CA LYS A 40 -14.61 16.46 2.69
C LYS A 40 -15.37 17.70 2.20
N GLY A 41 -16.07 18.37 3.10
CA GLY A 41 -16.85 19.58 2.83
C GLY A 41 -18.11 19.34 1.98
N TYR A 42 -18.51 18.09 1.72
CA TYR A 42 -19.68 17.81 0.89
C TYR A 42 -20.98 18.32 1.53
N PHE A 43 -21.15 18.08 2.83
CA PHE A 43 -22.32 18.48 3.59
C PHE A 43 -22.10 19.76 4.39
N LYS A 44 -23.16 20.57 4.49
CA LYS A 44 -23.31 21.54 5.57
C LYS A 44 -24.15 20.92 6.69
N LEU A 45 -23.48 20.28 7.65
CA LEU A 45 -24.15 19.50 8.71
C LEU A 45 -25.00 20.35 9.66
N SER A 46 -24.68 21.64 9.83
CA SER A 46 -25.41 22.55 10.73
C SER A 46 -26.91 22.61 10.46
N LYS A 47 -27.33 22.47 9.20
CA LYS A 47 -28.76 22.44 8.84
C LYS A 47 -29.54 21.29 9.49
N GLY A 48 -28.90 20.16 9.76
CA GLY A 48 -29.52 19.02 10.45
C GLY A 48 -29.77 19.29 11.93
N PHE A 49 -29.27 20.42 12.45
CA PHE A 49 -29.28 20.80 13.85
C PHE A 49 -30.01 22.14 14.09
N ASP A 50 -30.59 22.76 13.04
CA ASP A 50 -31.26 24.07 13.15
C ASP A 50 -32.41 24.10 14.18
N ASN A 51 -33.06 22.94 14.41
CA ASN A 51 -34.18 22.78 15.36
C ASN A 51 -33.78 22.17 16.71
N VAL A 52 -32.48 22.03 16.98
CA VAL A 52 -31.99 21.49 18.26
C VAL A 52 -32.04 22.59 19.32
N TYR A 53 -32.61 22.26 20.48
CA TYR A 53 -32.60 23.14 21.64
C TYR A 53 -31.24 23.05 22.34
N TYR A 54 -30.67 24.21 22.66
CA TYR A 54 -29.42 24.34 23.40
C TYR A 54 -29.69 25.06 24.73
N ASP A 55 -29.15 24.53 25.82
CA ASP A 55 -29.27 25.11 27.16
C ASP A 55 -28.44 26.41 27.29
N SER A 56 -27.38 26.57 26.47
CA SER A 56 -26.52 27.76 26.47
C SER A 56 -25.93 28.05 25.09
N ASN A 57 -25.48 29.30 24.87
CA ASN A 57 -24.72 29.67 23.67
C ASN A 57 -23.37 28.94 23.58
N GLU A 58 -22.72 28.67 24.71
CA GLU A 58 -21.47 27.92 24.77
C GLU A 58 -21.65 26.48 24.25
N GLN A 59 -22.74 25.81 24.66
CA GLN A 59 -23.08 24.48 24.15
C GLN A 59 -23.34 24.51 22.63
N LYS A 60 -24.00 25.56 22.14
CA LYS A 60 -24.24 25.73 20.71
C LYS A 60 -22.95 25.91 19.93
N GLU A 61 -22.04 26.77 20.41
CA GLU A 61 -20.73 27.00 19.79
C GLU A 61 -19.88 25.72 19.79
N GLU A 62 -19.91 24.93 20.88
CA GLU A 62 -19.22 23.64 20.96
C GLU A 62 -19.73 22.66 19.89
N VAL A 63 -21.06 22.52 19.77
CA VAL A 63 -21.69 21.65 18.77
C VAL A 63 -21.38 22.11 17.34
N GLU A 64 -21.45 23.41 17.06
CA GLU A 64 -21.07 23.98 15.77
C GLU A 64 -19.59 23.71 15.43
N GLY A 65 -18.71 23.80 16.44
CA GLY A 65 -17.30 23.42 16.34
C GLY A 65 -17.13 21.97 15.90
N TYR A 66 -17.78 21.02 16.58
CA TYR A 66 -17.72 19.60 16.22
C TYR A 66 -18.30 19.31 14.83
N LEU A 67 -19.41 19.94 14.45
CA LEU A 67 -20.00 19.79 13.12
C LEU A 67 -19.05 20.28 12.03
N SER A 68 -18.30 21.35 12.29
CA SER A 68 -17.25 21.85 11.40
C SER A 68 -16.10 20.86 11.28
N GLU A 69 -15.60 20.30 12.40
CA GLU A 69 -14.55 19.29 12.40
C GLU A 69 -14.96 18.04 11.60
N ILE A 70 -16.19 17.53 11.79
CA ILE A 70 -16.72 16.40 11.03
C ILE A 70 -16.79 16.74 9.53
N SER A 71 -17.28 17.93 9.19
CA SER A 71 -17.43 18.36 7.79
C SER A 71 -16.09 18.54 7.07
N ASN A 72 -14.99 18.79 7.80
CA ASN A 72 -13.65 18.91 7.25
C ASN A 72 -12.98 17.56 6.95
N CYS A 73 -13.65 16.46 7.24
CA CYS A 73 -13.18 15.09 6.97
C CYS A 73 -14.01 14.43 5.86
N VAL A 74 -13.47 13.36 5.27
CA VAL A 74 -14.33 12.39 4.59
C VAL A 74 -15.31 11.81 5.61
N THR A 75 -16.57 11.69 5.24
CA THR A 75 -17.62 11.22 6.15
C THR A 75 -18.21 9.90 5.66
N ILE A 76 -18.28 8.92 6.57
CA ILE A 76 -19.05 7.70 6.35
C ILE A 76 -20.43 7.90 6.97
N VAL A 77 -21.44 7.75 6.13
CA VAL A 77 -22.85 7.94 6.46
C VAL A 77 -23.55 6.59 6.45
N VAL A 78 -24.18 6.22 7.56
CA VAL A 78 -25.00 5.01 7.67
C VAL A 78 -26.45 5.41 7.82
N LYS A 79 -27.30 4.90 6.93
CA LYS A 79 -28.76 4.97 7.05
C LYS A 79 -29.25 3.76 7.86
N ASP A 80 -30.06 4.02 8.89
CA ASP A 80 -30.58 2.98 9.78
C ASP A 80 -32.07 3.17 10.07
N CYS A 81 -32.83 2.06 10.03
CA CYS A 81 -34.26 2.04 10.30
C CYS A 81 -34.56 2.01 11.80
N SER A 82 -33.60 1.53 12.60
CA SER A 82 -33.78 1.42 14.04
C SER A 82 -32.91 2.44 14.76
N TYR A 83 -33.54 3.20 15.66
CA TYR A 83 -32.82 3.89 16.73
C TYR A 83 -32.12 2.81 17.54
N SER A 84 -30.85 2.52 17.25
CA SER A 84 -30.17 1.38 17.85
C SER A 84 -30.08 1.57 19.37
N GLU A 85 -31.10 1.07 20.09
CA GLU A 85 -31.26 0.94 21.54
C GLU A 85 -30.58 2.03 22.38
N TYR A 86 -31.28 3.12 22.71
CA TYR A 86 -30.75 4.13 23.63
C TYR A 86 -31.64 4.48 24.82
N PRO A 87 -31.15 4.27 26.06
CA PRO A 87 -31.51 5.07 27.22
C PRO A 87 -30.73 6.41 27.21
N GLY A 88 -31.37 7.51 27.62
CA GLY A 88 -30.83 8.88 27.55
C GLY A 88 -29.74 9.26 28.56
N ASN A 89 -28.79 8.39 28.91
CA ASN A 89 -27.75 8.64 29.93
C ASN A 89 -26.32 8.63 29.36
N ILE A 90 -25.38 9.38 29.94
CA ILE A 90 -23.95 9.49 29.48
C ILE A 90 -23.26 8.12 29.28
N GLY A 91 -23.62 7.09 30.07
CA GLY A 91 -23.08 5.73 29.91
C GLY A 91 -23.48 5.07 28.58
N SER A 92 -24.59 5.50 27.98
CA SER A 92 -24.99 4.99 26.69
C SER A 92 -24.10 5.55 25.60
N ASP A 93 -23.75 6.85 25.50
CA ASP A 93 -22.93 7.50 24.42
C ASP A 93 -21.80 6.66 23.83
N LYS A 94 -21.03 5.99 24.70
CA LYS A 94 -19.97 5.06 24.33
C LYS A 94 -20.46 3.84 23.53
N GLU A 95 -21.64 3.33 23.85
CA GLU A 95 -22.33 2.22 23.18
C GLU A 95 -22.89 2.60 21.79
N ILE A 96 -23.51 3.78 21.57
CA ILE A 96 -23.87 4.26 20.19
C ILE A 96 -22.60 4.31 19.40
N LEU A 97 -21.56 4.97 19.92
CA LEU A 97 -20.33 5.15 19.17
C LEU A 97 -19.74 3.80 18.77
N ARG A 98 -19.65 2.84 19.71
CA ARG A 98 -19.20 1.48 19.42
C ARG A 98 -20.08 0.78 18.38
N LYS A 99 -21.41 0.85 18.50
CA LYS A 99 -22.34 0.21 17.55
C LYS A 99 -22.22 0.84 16.15
N ALA A 100 -22.22 2.16 16.05
CA ALA A 100 -22.08 2.89 14.79
C ALA A 100 -20.71 2.64 14.14
N ILE A 101 -19.62 2.74 14.91
CA ILE A 101 -18.26 2.44 14.44
C ILE A 101 -18.18 1.00 13.94
N ASN A 102 -18.75 0.02 14.63
CA ASN A 102 -18.70 -1.38 14.22
C ASN A 102 -19.39 -1.63 12.87
N LYS A 103 -20.44 -0.86 12.52
CA LYS A 103 -21.11 -0.97 11.22
C LYS A 103 -20.26 -0.48 10.05
N THR A 104 -19.36 0.47 10.30
CA THR A 104 -18.57 1.14 9.26
C THR A 104 -17.11 0.72 9.25
N ARG A 105 -16.59 0.19 10.36
CA ARG A 105 -15.17 -0.11 10.55
C ARG A 105 -14.61 -1.05 9.49
N GLY A 106 -15.39 -2.04 9.05
CA GLY A 106 -14.98 -2.97 8.00
C GLY A 106 -14.59 -2.29 6.68
N ILE A 107 -15.20 -1.15 6.35
CA ILE A 107 -14.85 -0.34 5.17
C ILE A 107 -13.43 0.22 5.33
N VAL A 108 -13.17 0.88 6.46
CA VAL A 108 -11.87 1.51 6.75
C VAL A 108 -10.77 0.46 6.88
N ASP A 109 -11.06 -0.67 7.53
CA ASP A 109 -10.11 -1.77 7.65
C ASP A 109 -9.79 -2.40 6.27
N PHE A 110 -10.76 -2.45 5.35
CA PHE A 110 -10.51 -2.90 3.99
C PHE A 110 -9.77 -1.86 3.13
N ILE A 111 -10.02 -0.56 3.31
CA ILE A 111 -9.20 0.49 2.71
C ILE A 111 -7.74 0.34 3.17
N ARG A 112 -7.52 0.11 4.48
CA ARG A 112 -6.19 -0.14 5.03
C ARG A 112 -5.51 -1.35 4.42
N LEU A 113 -6.25 -2.45 4.22
CA LEU A 113 -5.75 -3.65 3.54
C LEU A 113 -5.21 -3.34 2.13
N ARG A 114 -5.85 -2.42 1.40
CA ARG A 114 -5.53 -2.12 -0.01
C ARG A 114 -4.51 -1.01 -0.19
N PHE A 115 -4.50 -0.01 0.68
CA PHE A 115 -3.76 1.24 0.45
C PHE A 115 -2.73 1.59 1.53
N CYS A 116 -2.76 0.96 2.71
CA CYS A 116 -1.77 1.23 3.75
C CYS A 116 -0.58 0.28 3.67
N ASP A 117 0.61 0.78 3.97
CA ASP A 117 1.86 0.05 4.00
C ASP A 117 2.36 -0.07 5.45
N VAL A 118 2.70 -1.29 5.88
CA VAL A 118 3.27 -1.56 7.20
C VAL A 118 4.58 -0.81 7.44
N ASN A 119 5.35 -0.54 6.40
CA ASN A 119 6.63 0.16 6.48
C ASN A 119 6.48 1.68 6.38
N ASP A 120 5.39 2.18 5.78
CA ASP A 120 5.11 3.61 5.67
C ASP A 120 3.89 4.04 6.49
N LYS A 121 4.15 4.47 7.72
CA LYS A 121 3.14 5.03 8.65
C LYS A 121 2.37 6.21 8.04
N LYS A 122 2.87 6.84 6.99
CA LYS A 122 2.27 8.04 6.42
C LYS A 122 1.15 7.76 5.43
N THR A 123 1.00 6.49 5.05
CA THR A 123 -0.16 5.97 4.32
C THR A 123 -1.33 5.64 5.26
N MET A 124 -1.15 5.74 6.59
CA MET A 124 -2.20 5.35 7.53
C MET A 124 -3.38 6.32 7.51
N ILE A 125 -4.59 5.78 7.47
CA ILE A 125 -5.83 6.54 7.61
C ILE A 125 -6.35 6.53 9.04
N GLY A 126 -7.08 7.58 9.40
CA GLY A 126 -7.73 7.76 10.70
C GLY A 126 -8.70 6.63 11.04
N ARG A 127 -8.93 6.44 12.34
CA ARG A 127 -9.98 5.52 12.81
C ARG A 127 -11.34 6.16 12.63
N VAL A 128 -12.36 5.34 12.36
CA VAL A 128 -13.71 5.85 12.20
C VAL A 128 -14.17 6.60 13.45
N GLY A 129 -14.63 7.83 13.26
CA GLY A 129 -15.13 8.71 14.32
C GLY A 129 -14.04 9.44 15.09
N GLN A 130 -12.76 9.06 14.98
CA GLN A 130 -11.68 9.69 15.75
C GLN A 130 -11.10 10.90 15.02
N LEU A 131 -10.96 12.02 15.74
CA LEU A 131 -10.29 13.22 15.26
C LEU A 131 -8.85 13.36 15.78
N LYS A 132 -8.05 14.27 15.19
CA LYS A 132 -6.64 14.56 15.61
C LYS A 132 -6.53 15.03 17.05
N ASN A 133 -7.59 15.66 17.57
CA ASN A 133 -7.64 16.13 18.96
C ASN A 133 -7.90 14.97 19.96
N GLY A 134 -8.13 13.75 19.46
CA GLY A 134 -8.38 12.54 20.25
C GLY A 134 -9.85 12.25 20.53
N ASN A 135 -10.74 13.23 20.34
CA ASN A 135 -12.17 13.03 20.51
C ASN A 135 -12.68 11.97 19.52
N THR A 136 -13.60 11.12 19.98
CA THR A 136 -14.41 10.29 19.08
C THR A 136 -15.80 10.88 18.98
N LEU A 137 -16.19 11.24 17.76
CA LEU A 137 -17.43 11.94 17.46
C LEU A 137 -18.31 11.16 16.49
N LEU A 138 -19.61 11.38 16.63
CA LEU A 138 -20.65 10.98 15.70
C LEU A 138 -21.69 12.08 15.65
N ALA A 139 -22.06 12.52 14.44
CA ALA A 139 -23.26 13.30 14.25
C ALA A 139 -24.44 12.38 13.95
N MET A 140 -25.46 12.44 14.80
CA MET A 140 -26.71 11.71 14.63
C MET A 140 -27.79 12.69 14.19
N VAL A 141 -28.45 12.40 13.08
CA VAL A 141 -29.47 13.28 12.50
C VAL A 141 -30.75 12.48 12.27
N SER A 142 -31.89 13.02 12.72
CA SER A 142 -33.20 12.40 12.52
C SER A 142 -33.99 13.12 11.43
N GLN A 143 -34.74 12.36 10.62
CA GLN A 143 -35.59 12.89 9.55
C GLN A 143 -36.65 13.88 10.07
N HIS A 144 -37.09 13.69 11.32
CA HIS A 144 -38.12 14.52 11.95
C HIS A 144 -37.54 15.64 12.85
N GLY A 145 -36.23 15.87 12.81
CA GLY A 145 -35.56 17.06 13.36
C GLY A 145 -35.51 17.23 14.88
N LEU A 146 -36.31 16.49 15.66
CA LEU A 146 -36.41 16.67 17.11
C LEU A 146 -35.28 16.00 17.93
N PHE A 147 -34.49 15.13 17.31
CA PHE A 147 -33.51 14.25 18.02
C PHE A 147 -32.10 14.26 17.41
N SER A 148 -31.75 15.29 16.65
CA SER A 148 -30.37 15.44 16.17
C SER A 148 -29.43 15.78 17.33
N ARG A 149 -28.30 15.07 17.46
CA ARG A 149 -27.32 15.31 18.52
C ARG A 149 -25.90 14.91 18.09
N ILE A 150 -24.91 15.54 18.70
CA ILE A 150 -23.51 15.08 18.65
C ILE A 150 -23.32 14.08 19.79
N VAL A 151 -22.78 12.91 19.46
CA VAL A 151 -22.36 11.91 20.44
C VAL A 151 -20.84 11.97 20.54
N LYS A 152 -20.33 12.22 21.74
CA LYS A 152 -18.90 12.38 22.01
C LYS A 152 -18.48 11.46 23.16
N SER A 153 -17.41 10.69 22.96
CA SER A 153 -16.81 9.87 24.03
C SER A 153 -15.38 9.48 23.66
N ASP A 154 -14.58 9.10 24.65
CA ASP A 154 -13.24 8.54 24.42
C ASP A 154 -13.34 7.03 24.22
N ILE A 155 -13.31 6.61 22.95
CA ILE A 155 -13.33 5.20 22.54
C ILE A 155 -11.91 4.63 22.42
N TYR A 156 -10.99 5.45 21.92
CA TYR A 156 -9.63 5.05 21.57
C TYR A 156 -8.63 5.60 22.60
N GLY A 157 -7.60 4.82 22.93
CA GLY A 157 -6.59 5.20 23.93
C GLY A 157 -5.41 6.01 23.36
N ASN A 158 -5.30 6.13 22.04
CA ASN A 158 -4.22 6.87 21.36
C ASN A 158 -4.73 7.52 20.07
N VAL A 159 -4.00 8.51 19.58
CA VAL A 159 -4.29 9.21 18.31
C VAL A 159 -3.21 8.91 17.30
N LEU A 160 -3.59 8.77 16.03
CA LEU A 160 -2.65 8.69 14.92
C LEU A 160 -2.01 10.08 14.70
N SER A 161 -0.70 10.18 14.88
CA SER A 161 0.07 11.40 14.63
C SER A 161 0.83 11.33 13.31
N SER A 162 0.98 12.48 12.65
CA SER A 162 1.95 12.69 11.56
C SER A 162 1.77 11.82 10.30
N THR A 163 0.54 11.46 9.95
CA THR A 163 0.22 10.78 8.67
C THR A 163 -0.25 11.78 7.60
N LYS A 164 0.03 11.50 6.31
CA LYS A 164 -0.59 12.22 5.19
C LYS A 164 -1.89 11.56 4.76
N GLY A 165 -2.05 10.26 5.01
CA GLY A 165 -3.21 9.51 4.60
C GLY A 165 -3.14 9.02 3.17
N VAL A 166 -4.32 8.73 2.61
CA VAL A 166 -4.48 8.25 1.24
C VAL A 166 -5.53 9.06 0.50
N THR A 167 -5.28 9.31 -0.77
CA THR A 167 -6.28 9.82 -1.71
C THR A 167 -6.72 8.67 -2.61
N ILE A 168 -8.02 8.45 -2.71
CA ILE A 168 -8.61 7.38 -3.53
C ILE A 168 -9.48 8.01 -4.60
N ASP A 169 -9.04 7.87 -5.84
CA ASP A 169 -9.75 8.43 -6.99
C ASP A 169 -10.98 7.59 -7.37
N ASP A 170 -10.86 6.26 -7.30
CA ASP A 170 -11.95 5.33 -7.59
C ASP A 170 -12.23 4.39 -6.40
N MET A 171 -13.44 4.49 -5.84
CA MET A 171 -13.91 3.68 -4.73
C MET A 171 -14.59 2.37 -5.16
N THR A 172 -14.63 2.03 -6.47
CA THR A 172 -15.28 0.82 -6.98
C THR A 172 -14.74 -0.49 -6.41
N PHE A 173 -13.47 -0.54 -5.96
CA PHE A 173 -12.90 -1.72 -5.28
C PHE A 173 -13.68 -2.10 -4.01
N LEU A 174 -14.42 -1.17 -3.39
CA LEU A 174 -15.30 -1.48 -2.26
C LEU A 174 -16.51 -2.35 -2.66
N ARG A 175 -16.83 -2.45 -3.95
CA ARG A 175 -17.87 -3.38 -4.43
C ARG A 175 -17.46 -4.85 -4.26
N ASP A 176 -16.16 -5.12 -4.22
CA ASP A 176 -15.61 -6.45 -3.95
C ASP A 176 -15.71 -6.84 -2.47
N LEU A 177 -16.03 -5.87 -1.60
CA LEU A 177 -16.14 -6.06 -0.16
C LEU A 177 -17.39 -6.86 0.19
N SER A 178 -17.25 -8.18 0.10
CA SER A 178 -18.35 -9.13 0.26
C SER A 178 -18.93 -9.20 1.69
N ILE A 179 -18.31 -8.53 2.67
CA ILE A 179 -18.76 -8.46 4.07
C ILE A 179 -19.98 -7.55 4.30
N PHE A 180 -20.46 -6.85 3.27
CA PHE A 180 -21.73 -6.11 3.32
C PHE A 180 -22.90 -6.89 2.70
N LYS A 181 -22.67 -8.15 2.31
CA LYS A 181 -23.72 -9.03 1.78
C LYS A 181 -24.42 -9.78 2.92
N PRO A 182 -25.72 -10.08 2.79
CA PRO A 182 -26.50 -10.71 3.86
C PRO A 182 -26.16 -12.19 4.12
N ASP A 183 -25.46 -12.87 3.22
CA ASP A 183 -25.19 -14.31 3.25
C ASP A 183 -23.83 -14.70 3.88
N ILE A 184 -23.36 -13.90 4.85
CA ILE A 184 -22.09 -14.17 5.54
C ILE A 184 -22.20 -15.43 6.40
N ASN A 185 -21.25 -16.34 6.22
CA ASN A 185 -21.06 -17.52 7.05
C ASN A 185 -19.82 -17.35 7.96
N ILE A 186 -19.40 -18.40 8.66
CA ILE A 186 -18.28 -18.36 9.60
C ILE A 186 -16.98 -17.87 8.95
N THR A 187 -16.73 -18.22 7.68
CA THR A 187 -15.56 -17.74 6.93
C THR A 187 -15.56 -16.22 6.76
N GLY A 188 -16.70 -15.61 6.46
CA GLY A 188 -16.82 -14.16 6.36
C GLY A 188 -16.66 -13.47 7.72
N ASN A 189 -17.16 -14.06 8.82
CA ASN A 189 -16.90 -13.55 10.17
C ASN A 189 -15.39 -13.55 10.51
N VAL A 190 -14.69 -14.62 10.12
CA VAL A 190 -13.23 -14.71 10.25
C VAL A 190 -12.55 -13.66 9.36
N ALA A 191 -13.00 -13.46 8.13
CA ALA A 191 -12.47 -12.44 7.23
C ALA A 191 -12.57 -11.02 7.84
N ILE A 192 -13.74 -10.64 8.37
CA ILE A 192 -13.95 -9.35 9.05
C ILE A 192 -13.02 -9.20 10.24
N ARG A 193 -12.91 -10.24 11.07
CA ARG A 193 -12.02 -10.21 12.23
C ARG A 193 -10.56 -10.12 11.82
N SER A 194 -10.15 -10.79 10.75
CA SER A 194 -8.79 -10.71 10.20
C SER A 194 -8.45 -9.34 9.65
N LEU A 195 -9.39 -8.68 8.94
CA LEU A 195 -9.24 -7.28 8.51
C LEU A 195 -8.97 -6.35 9.70
N HIS A 196 -9.71 -6.56 10.79
CA HIS A 196 -9.55 -5.76 11.99
C HIS A 196 -8.22 -5.99 12.69
N LEU A 197 -7.82 -7.26 12.85
CA LEU A 197 -6.51 -7.61 13.42
C LEU A 197 -5.35 -7.07 12.56
N PHE A 198 -5.47 -7.15 11.23
CA PHE A 198 -4.50 -6.56 10.32
C PHE A 198 -4.38 -5.05 10.51
N SER A 199 -5.51 -4.35 10.60
CA SER A 199 -5.53 -2.90 10.83
C SER A 199 -4.91 -2.52 12.17
N ASN A 200 -5.15 -3.28 13.22
CA ASN A 200 -4.50 -3.08 14.52
C ASN A 200 -2.98 -3.30 14.44
N ALA A 201 -2.53 -4.30 13.68
CA ALA A 201 -1.11 -4.55 13.47
C ALA A 201 -0.42 -3.37 12.77
N LEU A 202 -1.07 -2.76 11.76
CA LEU A 202 -0.55 -1.57 11.08
C LEU A 202 -0.41 -0.35 12.00
N GLU A 203 -1.30 -0.21 13.00
CA GLU A 203 -1.28 0.90 13.95
C GLU A 203 -0.15 0.80 15.00
N ASN A 204 0.51 -0.35 15.12
CA ASN A 204 1.62 -0.50 16.06
C ASN A 204 2.82 0.36 15.68
N THR A 205 3.50 0.90 16.70
CA THR A 205 4.63 1.80 16.49
C THR A 205 5.96 1.09 16.32
N GLY A 206 6.16 -0.07 16.97
CA GLY A 206 7.41 -0.86 16.93
C GLY A 206 7.36 -2.01 15.92
N ASN A 207 8.50 -2.34 15.30
CA ASN A 207 8.56 -3.40 14.30
C ASN A 207 8.38 -4.79 14.92
N THR A 208 8.96 -5.00 16.11
CA THR A 208 8.76 -6.21 16.90
C THR A 208 7.27 -6.46 17.20
N ASP A 209 6.52 -5.44 17.61
CA ASP A 209 5.08 -5.57 17.89
C ASP A 209 4.26 -5.88 16.64
N LYS A 210 4.57 -5.22 15.51
CA LYS A 210 3.97 -5.53 14.20
C LYS A 210 4.17 -6.99 13.81
N PHE A 211 5.40 -7.49 13.98
CA PHE A 211 5.71 -8.88 13.70
C PHE A 211 4.92 -9.84 14.60
N ILE A 212 4.84 -9.57 15.91
CA ILE A 212 4.06 -10.38 16.85
C ILE A 212 2.57 -10.41 16.45
N GLU A 213 1.99 -9.26 16.12
CA GLU A 213 0.59 -9.19 15.68
C GLU A 213 0.36 -9.91 14.35
N PHE A 214 1.30 -9.83 13.40
CA PHE A 214 1.24 -10.63 12.17
C PHE A 214 1.32 -12.14 12.44
N MET A 215 2.16 -12.59 13.37
CA MET A 215 2.21 -14.00 13.76
C MET A 215 0.89 -14.46 14.40
N ARG A 216 0.31 -13.65 15.29
CA ARG A 216 -1.01 -13.91 15.90
C ARG A 216 -2.12 -13.96 14.84
N LEU A 217 -2.04 -13.09 13.84
CA LEU A 217 -3.00 -13.07 12.74
C LEU A 217 -2.90 -14.34 11.89
N PHE A 218 -1.71 -14.87 11.62
CA PHE A 218 -1.56 -16.17 10.97
C PHE A 218 -2.17 -17.31 11.78
N GLU A 219 -1.93 -17.34 13.10
CA GLU A 219 -2.54 -18.32 14.01
C GLU A 219 -4.07 -18.27 13.91
N PHE A 220 -4.65 -17.06 13.97
CA PHE A 220 -6.09 -16.85 13.87
C PHE A 220 -6.68 -17.24 12.49
N ILE A 221 -6.03 -16.84 11.38
CA ILE A 221 -6.49 -17.18 10.02
C ILE A 221 -6.46 -18.69 9.79
N ALA A 222 -5.45 -19.38 10.31
CA ALA A 222 -5.32 -20.82 10.13
C ALA A 222 -6.33 -21.60 11.00
N TYR A 223 -6.50 -21.19 12.25
CA TYR A 223 -7.32 -21.89 13.25
C TYR A 223 -8.10 -20.90 14.13
N PRO A 224 -9.20 -20.30 13.64
CA PRO A 224 -9.95 -19.29 14.38
C PRO A 224 -10.77 -19.87 15.53
N LEU A 225 -11.02 -21.18 15.54
CA LEU A 225 -11.88 -21.86 16.52
C LEU A 225 -11.08 -22.55 17.64
N THR A 226 -9.79 -22.78 17.43
CA THR A 226 -8.96 -23.61 18.32
C THR A 226 -7.52 -23.15 18.30
N TYR A 227 -6.82 -23.30 19.43
CA TYR A 227 -5.38 -23.13 19.45
C TYR A 227 -4.66 -24.31 18.80
N GLU A 228 -3.63 -24.03 17.99
CA GLU A 228 -2.79 -25.05 17.35
C GLU A 228 -1.31 -24.65 17.34
N GLN A 229 -0.43 -25.65 17.25
CA GLN A 229 1.01 -25.39 17.13
C GLN A 229 1.34 -24.70 15.80
N PHE A 230 2.29 -23.75 15.82
CA PHE A 230 2.65 -22.97 14.62
C PHE A 230 3.13 -23.84 13.43
N LYS A 231 3.66 -25.04 13.71
CA LYS A 231 4.01 -26.04 12.69
C LYS A 231 2.80 -26.44 11.82
N LYS A 232 1.59 -26.46 12.38
CA LYS A 232 0.35 -26.70 11.62
C LYS A 232 -0.17 -25.43 10.98
N VAL A 233 -0.06 -24.29 11.68
CA VAL A 233 -0.43 -22.96 11.16
C VAL A 233 0.24 -22.68 9.83
N ARG A 234 1.57 -22.82 9.74
CA ARG A 234 2.32 -22.58 8.49
C ARG A 234 1.84 -23.42 7.31
N THR A 235 1.35 -24.64 7.56
CA THR A 235 0.79 -25.49 6.50
C THR A 235 -0.50 -24.91 5.95
N LYS A 236 -1.43 -24.49 6.83
CA LYS A 236 -2.70 -23.86 6.42
C LYS A 236 -2.47 -22.51 5.75
N ILE A 237 -1.51 -21.73 6.23
CA ILE A 237 -1.12 -20.46 5.59
C ILE A 237 -0.50 -20.71 4.21
N ALA A 238 0.42 -21.67 4.08
CA ALA A 238 1.00 -22.01 2.77
C ALA A 238 -0.08 -22.40 1.75
N GLN A 239 -1.13 -23.12 2.15
CA GLN A 239 -2.25 -23.47 1.26
C GLN A 239 -2.99 -22.27 0.68
N HIS A 240 -2.96 -21.11 1.33
CA HIS A 240 -3.47 -19.86 0.75
C HIS A 240 -2.54 -19.24 -0.29
N LEU A 241 -1.24 -19.49 -0.18
CA LEU A 241 -0.19 -18.75 -0.89
C LEU A 241 0.34 -19.51 -2.12
N VAL A 242 0.27 -20.84 -2.11
CA VAL A 242 0.83 -21.69 -3.17
C VAL A 242 0.15 -21.50 -4.51
N VAL A 243 0.96 -21.36 -5.56
CA VAL A 243 0.50 -21.34 -6.96
C VAL A 243 1.12 -22.48 -7.78
N ASN A 244 2.36 -22.87 -7.46
CA ASN A 244 3.08 -23.96 -8.10
C ASN A 244 3.81 -24.84 -7.06
N SER A 245 4.49 -25.89 -7.54
CA SER A 245 5.22 -26.81 -6.67
C SER A 245 6.45 -26.19 -5.99
N TYR A 246 7.05 -25.16 -6.58
CA TYR A 246 8.21 -24.47 -6.02
C TYR A 246 7.83 -23.61 -4.80
N ASP A 247 6.65 -22.98 -4.84
CA ASP A 247 6.13 -22.18 -3.72
C ASP A 247 5.99 -23.01 -2.45
N GLU A 248 5.60 -24.29 -2.57
CA GLU A 248 5.46 -25.16 -1.40
C GLU A 248 6.79 -25.28 -0.63
N THR A 249 7.88 -25.56 -1.33
CA THR A 249 9.21 -25.67 -0.70
C THR A 249 9.70 -24.32 -0.19
N ARG A 250 9.57 -23.26 -0.99
CA ARG A 250 9.99 -21.91 -0.60
C ARG A 250 9.27 -21.42 0.66
N LEU A 251 7.94 -21.52 0.69
CA LEU A 251 7.13 -21.11 1.83
C LEU A 251 7.45 -21.94 3.07
N ALA A 252 7.72 -23.24 2.92
CA ALA A 252 8.12 -24.08 4.03
C ALA A 252 9.43 -23.58 4.69
N GLU A 253 10.44 -23.24 3.89
CA GLU A 253 11.71 -22.70 4.39
C GLU A 253 11.57 -21.28 4.97
N GLU A 254 10.82 -20.39 4.31
CA GLU A 254 10.58 -19.04 4.82
C GLU A 254 9.83 -19.05 6.16
N PHE A 255 8.71 -19.77 6.27
CA PHE A 255 7.96 -19.84 7.52
C PHE A 255 8.74 -20.58 8.61
N LYS A 256 9.63 -21.50 8.25
CA LYS A 256 10.54 -22.11 9.21
C LYS A 256 11.49 -21.06 9.79
N LEU A 257 12.13 -20.24 8.96
CA LEU A 257 12.97 -19.11 9.41
C LEU A 257 12.20 -18.13 10.30
N TYR A 258 10.96 -17.78 9.93
CA TYR A 258 10.16 -16.84 10.72
C TYR A 258 9.73 -17.40 12.08
N THR A 259 9.75 -18.72 12.26
CA THR A 259 9.15 -19.37 13.44
C THR A 259 10.18 -20.04 14.32
N SER A 260 10.69 -21.21 13.92
CA SER A 260 11.54 -22.07 14.74
C SER A 260 13.01 -22.10 14.29
N GLY A 261 13.31 -21.81 13.03
CA GLY A 261 14.63 -22.04 12.44
C GLY A 261 15.01 -23.52 12.44
N ASP A 262 16.26 -23.83 12.10
CA ASP A 262 16.83 -25.20 12.18
C ASP A 262 17.44 -25.50 13.56
N ASN A 263 17.90 -24.47 14.27
CA ASN A 263 18.60 -24.58 15.55
C ASN A 263 17.91 -23.79 16.68
N ASN A 264 16.58 -23.65 16.65
CA ASN A 264 15.80 -22.76 17.54
C ASN A 264 16.16 -21.26 17.41
N ASP A 265 16.68 -20.88 16.24
CA ASP A 265 17.14 -19.54 15.88
C ASP A 265 16.12 -18.74 15.07
N GLY A 266 14.93 -19.30 14.79
CA GLY A 266 13.87 -18.59 14.08
C GLY A 266 13.38 -17.34 14.81
N TYR A 267 12.94 -16.34 14.04
CA TYR A 267 12.64 -15.00 14.58
C TYR A 267 11.60 -15.03 15.70
N ARG A 268 10.47 -15.75 15.53
CA ARG A 268 9.44 -15.90 16.57
C ARG A 268 9.99 -16.53 17.84
N THR A 269 10.86 -17.54 17.74
CA THR A 269 11.50 -18.14 18.93
C THR A 269 12.40 -17.14 19.64
N GLN A 270 13.24 -16.41 18.90
CA GLN A 270 14.11 -15.39 19.47
C GLN A 270 13.31 -14.27 20.15
N ILE A 271 12.18 -13.85 19.56
CA ILE A 271 11.36 -12.77 20.10
C ILE A 271 10.52 -13.24 21.28
N ILE A 272 9.74 -14.33 21.13
CA ILE A 272 8.77 -14.76 22.13
C ILE A 272 9.42 -15.53 23.29
N HIS A 273 10.42 -16.35 23.02
CA HIS A 273 11.02 -17.23 24.03
C HIS A 273 12.32 -16.68 24.63
N VAL A 274 13.13 -15.98 23.83
CA VAL A 274 14.39 -15.38 24.30
C VAL A 274 14.18 -13.91 24.72
N GLY A 275 13.15 -13.23 24.21
CA GLY A 275 12.84 -11.84 24.54
C GLY A 275 13.65 -10.80 23.76
N LYS A 276 14.22 -11.18 22.61
CA LYS A 276 14.93 -10.26 21.71
C LYS A 276 13.97 -9.37 20.93
N GLN A 277 14.45 -8.22 20.49
CA GLN A 277 13.75 -7.40 19.50
C GLN A 277 14.18 -7.79 18.08
N LEU A 278 13.33 -7.53 17.08
CA LEU A 278 13.71 -7.69 15.67
C LEU A 278 14.93 -6.84 15.33
N GLU A 279 14.99 -5.65 15.91
CA GLU A 279 16.08 -4.68 15.79
C GLU A 279 17.42 -5.24 16.32
N ASP A 280 17.40 -6.25 17.20
CA ASP A 280 18.60 -6.94 17.68
C ASP A 280 19.03 -8.10 16.77
N ILE A 281 18.14 -8.55 15.87
CA ILE A 281 18.31 -9.76 15.07
C ILE A 281 18.60 -9.41 13.60
N LEU A 282 18.02 -8.33 13.09
CA LEU A 282 17.98 -7.95 11.68
C LEU A 282 18.32 -6.47 11.49
N THR A 283 18.85 -6.14 10.31
CA THR A 283 19.01 -4.76 9.86
C THR A 283 17.68 -4.11 9.48
N ASP A 284 17.60 -2.78 9.44
CA ASP A 284 16.37 -2.05 9.08
C ASP A 284 15.80 -2.47 7.71
N ASP A 285 16.68 -2.71 6.72
CA ASP A 285 16.28 -3.18 5.39
C ASP A 285 15.68 -4.59 5.42
N GLU A 286 16.26 -5.48 6.22
CA GLU A 286 15.75 -6.84 6.43
C GLU A 286 14.42 -6.83 7.18
N ILE A 287 14.26 -5.97 8.18
CA ILE A 287 12.99 -5.78 8.91
C ILE A 287 11.91 -5.26 7.96
N SER A 288 12.20 -4.24 7.16
CA SER A 288 11.27 -3.69 6.18
C SER A 288 10.83 -4.75 5.15
N SER A 289 11.80 -5.52 4.63
CA SER A 289 11.56 -6.64 3.72
C SER A 289 10.72 -7.74 4.36
N LEU A 290 10.99 -8.08 5.62
CA LEU A 290 10.22 -9.07 6.39
C LEU A 290 8.78 -8.60 6.60
N LEU A 291 8.56 -7.40 7.13
CA LEU A 291 7.21 -6.90 7.41
C LEU A 291 6.38 -6.76 6.12
N GLY A 292 6.97 -6.26 5.04
CA GLY A 292 6.33 -6.20 3.73
C GLY A 292 5.94 -7.60 3.20
N ARG A 293 6.81 -8.61 3.41
CA ARG A 293 6.52 -10.02 3.10
C ARG A 293 5.29 -10.53 3.83
N LEU A 294 5.27 -10.32 5.14
CA LEU A 294 4.21 -10.82 6.02
C LEU A 294 2.89 -10.13 5.70
N GLN A 295 2.90 -8.82 5.45
CA GLN A 295 1.74 -8.07 4.97
C GLN A 295 1.20 -8.67 3.67
N TYR A 296 2.06 -8.93 2.67
CA TYR A 296 1.65 -9.55 1.41
C TYR A 296 0.96 -10.91 1.63
N TYR A 297 1.53 -11.77 2.48
CA TYR A 297 0.94 -13.07 2.81
C TYR A 297 -0.41 -12.94 3.50
N ILE A 298 -0.52 -12.02 4.46
CA ILE A 298 -1.78 -11.75 5.16
C ILE A 298 -2.84 -11.26 4.18
N ILE A 299 -2.50 -10.34 3.26
CA ILE A 299 -3.43 -9.85 2.23
C ILE A 299 -3.97 -11.01 1.42
N LYS A 300 -3.12 -11.91 0.92
CA LYS A 300 -3.56 -13.10 0.16
C LYS A 300 -4.45 -14.03 0.96
N CYS A 301 -4.13 -14.25 2.23
CA CYS A 301 -5.00 -15.04 3.11
C CYS A 301 -6.37 -14.38 3.31
N ILE A 302 -6.41 -13.07 3.57
CA ILE A 302 -7.66 -12.33 3.75
C ILE A 302 -8.47 -12.30 2.46
N ASP A 303 -7.83 -12.16 1.30
CA ASP A 303 -8.50 -12.21 -0.01
C ASP A 303 -9.17 -13.56 -0.27
N ASP A 304 -8.49 -14.66 0.04
CA ASP A 304 -9.08 -16.00 -0.04
C ASP A 304 -10.28 -16.12 0.93
N LEU A 305 -10.20 -15.59 2.15
CA LEU A 305 -11.31 -15.59 3.10
C LEU A 305 -12.50 -14.76 2.58
N LEU A 306 -12.25 -13.55 2.05
CA LEU A 306 -13.27 -12.67 1.49
C LEU A 306 -13.93 -13.28 0.25
N THR A 307 -13.17 -13.98 -0.59
CA THR A 307 -13.70 -14.69 -1.77
C THR A 307 -14.61 -15.85 -1.37
N ASN A 308 -14.36 -16.47 -0.22
CA ASN A 308 -15.09 -17.62 0.29
C ASN A 308 -16.01 -17.25 1.48
N TYR A 309 -16.41 -15.98 1.61
CA TYR A 309 -17.10 -15.44 2.79
C TYR A 309 -18.40 -16.17 3.19
N ASN A 310 -19.11 -16.76 2.22
CA ASN A 310 -20.37 -17.47 2.42
C ASN A 310 -20.20 -18.97 2.71
N LYS A 311 -18.96 -19.47 2.73
CA LYS A 311 -18.65 -20.89 2.98
C LYS A 311 -18.47 -21.20 4.46
N THR A 312 -18.76 -22.45 4.82
CA THR A 312 -18.37 -23.04 6.10
C THR A 312 -16.85 -23.19 6.19
N TRP A 313 -16.34 -23.45 7.40
CA TRP A 313 -14.90 -23.62 7.58
C TRP A 313 -14.35 -24.89 6.90
N ASP A 314 -15.13 -25.98 6.89
CA ASP A 314 -14.75 -27.24 6.23
C ASP A 314 -14.67 -27.07 4.70
N GLU A 315 -15.57 -26.27 4.12
CA GLU A 315 -15.53 -25.93 2.70
C GLU A 315 -14.32 -25.04 2.36
N LEU A 316 -13.92 -24.13 3.25
CA LEU A 316 -12.69 -23.36 3.10
C LEU A 316 -11.44 -24.26 3.17
N ASP A 317 -11.43 -25.22 4.08
CA ASP A 317 -10.34 -26.20 4.18
C ASP A 317 -10.25 -27.07 2.93
N SER A 318 -11.39 -27.51 2.39
CA SER A 318 -11.47 -28.20 1.11
C SER A 318 -10.94 -27.34 -0.05
N PHE A 319 -11.24 -26.03 -0.05
CA PHE A 319 -10.71 -25.08 -1.02
C PHE A 319 -9.17 -24.96 -0.92
N ARG A 320 -8.63 -24.79 0.29
CA ARG A 320 -7.18 -24.72 0.57
C ARG A 320 -6.45 -25.98 0.11
N GLU A 321 -6.99 -27.15 0.42
CA GLU A 321 -6.43 -28.44 0.01
C GLU A 321 -6.43 -28.60 -1.52
N ASN A 322 -7.53 -28.20 -2.17
CA ASN A 322 -7.60 -28.23 -3.62
C ASN A 322 -6.58 -27.28 -4.28
N LYS A 323 -6.41 -26.06 -3.75
CA LYS A 323 -5.41 -25.08 -4.21
C LYS A 323 -3.98 -25.66 -4.14
N MET A 324 -3.63 -26.26 -3.01
CA MET A 324 -2.34 -26.96 -2.82
C MET A 324 -2.16 -28.14 -3.78
N ARG A 325 -3.20 -28.96 -3.98
CA ARG A 325 -3.16 -30.09 -4.92
C ARG A 325 -2.94 -29.62 -6.37
N LEU A 326 -3.57 -28.51 -6.77
CA LEU A 326 -3.37 -27.90 -8.08
C LEU A 326 -1.96 -27.32 -8.21
N ALA A 327 -1.47 -26.62 -7.20
CA ALA A 327 -0.12 -26.06 -7.17
C ALA A 327 0.96 -27.16 -7.36
N ARG A 328 0.84 -28.29 -6.66
CA ARG A 328 1.77 -29.44 -6.80
C ARG A 328 1.79 -30.05 -8.21
N LYS A 329 0.67 -29.96 -8.94
CA LYS A 329 0.59 -30.42 -10.34
C LYS A 329 1.14 -29.39 -11.31
N ASN A 330 1.14 -28.12 -10.93
CA ASN A 330 1.69 -27.04 -11.71
C ASN A 330 3.22 -26.99 -11.53
N LYS A 331 3.93 -27.63 -12.48
CA LYS A 331 5.40 -27.65 -12.54
C LYS A 331 6.00 -26.42 -13.21
N SER A 332 5.19 -25.39 -13.48
CA SER A 332 5.72 -24.13 -14.00
C SER A 332 6.73 -23.56 -12.99
N ASN A 333 7.96 -23.30 -13.44
CA ASN A 333 8.93 -22.48 -12.70
C ASN A 333 8.58 -20.98 -12.76
N GLU A 334 7.36 -20.63 -13.15
CA GLU A 334 6.80 -19.30 -12.91
C GLU A 334 6.72 -19.12 -11.39
N MET A 335 7.84 -18.71 -10.76
CA MET A 335 7.84 -18.18 -9.42
C MET A 335 6.76 -17.12 -9.36
N PHE A 336 5.62 -17.42 -8.72
CA PHE A 336 4.62 -16.43 -8.33
C PHE A 336 5.13 -15.70 -7.10
N TYR A 337 6.30 -15.10 -7.28
CA TYR A 337 6.84 -14.10 -6.41
C TYR A 337 6.98 -12.89 -7.32
N LEU A 338 6.05 -11.95 -7.24
CA LEU A 338 6.08 -10.76 -8.09
C LEU A 338 6.08 -9.47 -7.27
N PRO A 339 7.19 -9.19 -6.53
CA PRO A 339 7.69 -7.84 -6.48
C PRO A 339 7.79 -7.38 -7.94
N SER A 340 7.56 -6.09 -8.15
CA SER A 340 7.66 -5.48 -9.47
C SER A 340 8.88 -6.01 -10.24
N ARG A 341 8.67 -6.57 -11.44
CA ARG A 341 9.78 -6.83 -12.35
C ARG A 341 10.31 -5.48 -12.79
N SER A 342 11.57 -5.21 -12.47
CA SER A 342 12.22 -3.95 -12.79
C SER A 342 12.99 -4.10 -14.08
N ILE A 343 12.60 -3.33 -15.11
CA ILE A 343 13.35 -3.20 -16.35
C ILE A 343 13.91 -1.78 -16.39
N VAL A 344 15.22 -1.65 -16.52
CA VAL A 344 15.90 -0.35 -16.59
C VAL A 344 16.50 -0.15 -17.97
N LEU A 345 16.13 0.96 -18.61
CA LEU A 345 16.60 1.35 -19.94
C LEU A 345 17.60 2.49 -19.78
N VAL A 346 18.86 2.24 -20.16
CA VAL A 346 19.97 3.18 -19.99
C VAL A 346 20.52 3.62 -21.33
N ASP A 347 20.55 4.93 -21.58
CA ASP A 347 21.35 5.53 -22.63
C ASP A 347 22.80 5.71 -22.13
N TYR A 348 23.70 4.82 -22.57
CA TYR A 348 25.07 4.78 -22.08
C TYR A 348 25.89 5.99 -22.49
N ASP A 349 25.72 6.45 -23.73
CA ASP A 349 26.51 7.57 -24.25
C ASP A 349 26.16 8.85 -23.52
N PHE A 350 24.87 9.03 -23.21
CA PHE A 350 24.41 10.09 -22.32
C PHE A 350 25.12 10.03 -20.95
N ILE A 351 25.11 8.87 -20.28
CA ILE A 351 25.78 8.72 -18.97
C ILE A 351 27.28 9.02 -19.07
N ILE A 352 27.94 8.57 -20.12
CA ILE A 352 29.36 8.83 -20.33
C ILE A 352 29.63 10.32 -20.56
N ASN A 353 28.84 10.98 -21.40
CA ASN A 353 28.97 12.42 -21.63
C ASN A 353 28.84 13.20 -20.31
N GLU A 354 27.87 12.83 -19.47
CA GLU A 354 27.65 13.46 -18.15
C GLU A 354 28.78 13.19 -17.15
N ILE A 355 29.37 12.00 -17.19
CA ILE A 355 30.56 11.69 -16.42
C ILE A 355 31.75 12.54 -16.90
N GLU A 356 31.91 12.72 -18.21
CA GLU A 356 32.97 13.56 -18.78
C GLU A 356 32.79 15.05 -18.42
N GLU A 357 31.57 15.56 -18.41
CA GLU A 357 31.29 16.92 -17.92
C GLU A 357 31.56 17.05 -16.41
N SER A 358 31.08 16.09 -15.62
CA SER A 358 31.26 16.07 -14.16
C SER A 358 32.72 15.91 -13.73
N LYS A 359 33.55 15.25 -14.55
CA LYS A 359 34.99 15.12 -14.33
C LYS A 359 35.70 16.46 -14.30
N VAL A 360 35.27 17.42 -15.13
CA VAL A 360 35.86 18.76 -15.18
C VAL A 360 35.70 19.41 -13.80
N SER A 361 34.46 19.44 -13.30
CA SER A 361 34.12 19.93 -11.96
C SER A 361 34.83 19.16 -10.83
N TYR A 362 34.96 17.83 -10.96
CA TYR A 362 35.65 17.01 -9.94
C TYR A 362 37.13 17.36 -9.83
N ARG A 363 37.83 17.56 -10.96
CA ARG A 363 39.25 17.92 -11.00
C ARG A 363 39.52 19.31 -10.45
N GLU A 364 38.56 20.23 -10.58
CA GLU A 364 38.65 21.55 -9.97
C GLU A 364 38.60 21.49 -8.43
N ILE A 365 37.75 20.62 -7.88
CA ILE A 365 37.56 20.45 -6.43
C ILE A 365 38.67 19.58 -5.81
N TYR A 366 39.10 18.52 -6.50
CA TYR A 366 40.06 17.53 -6.00
C TYR A 366 41.29 17.43 -6.91
N LYS A 367 42.14 18.47 -6.87
CA LYS A 367 43.32 18.62 -7.74
C LYS A 367 44.30 17.44 -7.70
N ASP A 368 44.40 16.76 -6.56
CA ASP A 368 45.36 15.67 -6.34
C ASP A 368 44.72 14.28 -6.44
N LYS A 369 43.45 14.16 -6.85
CA LYS A 369 42.75 12.88 -6.98
C LYS A 369 42.42 12.56 -8.43
N GLU A 370 42.74 11.34 -8.83
CA GLU A 370 42.37 10.83 -10.14
C GLU A 370 40.89 10.41 -10.16
N PHE A 371 40.12 10.93 -11.13
CA PHE A 371 38.74 10.51 -11.34
C PHE A 371 38.71 9.17 -12.07
N LYS A 372 38.24 8.13 -11.39
CA LYS A 372 38.07 6.81 -11.96
C LYS A 372 36.68 6.70 -12.59
N ASN A 373 36.63 6.43 -13.90
CA ASN A 373 35.36 6.17 -14.58
C ASN A 373 34.66 4.94 -13.99
N PRO A 374 33.37 5.03 -13.65
CA PRO A 374 32.59 3.87 -13.28
C PRO A 374 32.49 2.94 -14.50
N GLY A 375 32.64 1.64 -14.26
CA GLY A 375 32.43 0.64 -15.30
C GLY A 375 30.95 0.47 -15.61
N VAL A 376 30.62 -0.12 -16.77
CA VAL A 376 29.24 -0.37 -17.20
C VAL A 376 28.41 -1.10 -16.13
N TYR A 377 28.97 -2.10 -15.46
CA TYR A 377 28.27 -2.84 -14.39
C TYR A 377 28.00 -2.01 -13.14
N ASP A 378 28.94 -1.12 -12.79
CA ASP A 378 28.75 -0.18 -11.67
C ASP A 378 27.68 0.85 -12.04
N ILE A 379 27.68 1.36 -13.28
CA ILE A 379 26.61 2.24 -13.78
C ILE A 379 25.25 1.56 -13.66
N VAL A 380 25.10 0.32 -14.16
CA VAL A 380 23.83 -0.42 -14.07
C VAL A 380 23.42 -0.67 -12.61
N TYR A 381 24.36 -1.10 -11.76
CA TYR A 381 24.10 -1.30 -10.33
C TYR A 381 23.65 0.00 -9.67
N ARG A 382 24.35 1.12 -9.90
CA ARG A 382 24.02 2.45 -9.35
C ARG A 382 22.71 2.98 -9.89
N CYS A 383 22.38 2.74 -11.16
CA CYS A 383 21.08 3.07 -11.73
C CYS A 383 19.96 2.32 -11.01
N HIS A 384 20.10 1.00 -10.81
CA HIS A 384 19.12 0.20 -10.06
C HIS A 384 19.06 0.57 -8.57
N GLU A 385 20.20 0.86 -7.94
CA GLU A 385 20.29 1.38 -6.56
C GLU A 385 19.56 2.70 -6.41
N ASN A 386 19.70 3.60 -7.38
CA ASN A 386 18.98 4.87 -7.43
C ASN A 386 17.47 4.72 -7.65
N LEU A 387 17.01 3.61 -8.23
CA LEU A 387 15.58 3.30 -8.29
C LEU A 387 15.02 2.84 -6.93
N ARG A 388 15.88 2.52 -5.96
CA ARG A 388 15.52 1.96 -4.63
C ARG A 388 14.69 0.67 -4.71
N ILE A 389 14.83 -0.08 -5.81
CA ILE A 389 14.17 -1.37 -6.06
C ILE A 389 15.21 -2.47 -5.93
N LEU A 390 15.70 -2.71 -4.73
CA LEU A 390 16.87 -3.56 -4.53
C LEU A 390 16.58 -4.66 -3.50
N ASN A 391 15.80 -5.66 -3.91
CA ASN A 391 15.52 -6.86 -3.13
C ASN A 391 16.62 -7.90 -3.33
N GLY A 392 17.40 -8.21 -2.28
CA GLY A 392 18.58 -9.11 -2.31
C GLY A 392 18.36 -10.58 -2.70
N GLY A 393 17.19 -10.94 -3.24
CA GLY A 393 16.85 -12.30 -3.67
C GLY A 393 16.36 -12.41 -5.12
N PHE A 394 16.41 -11.32 -5.91
CA PHE A 394 15.87 -11.28 -7.27
C PHE A 394 16.95 -10.96 -8.30
N GLU A 395 16.70 -11.45 -9.51
CA GLU A 395 17.44 -11.06 -10.71
C GLU A 395 16.79 -9.81 -11.31
N HIS A 396 17.61 -8.81 -11.60
CA HIS A 396 17.21 -7.49 -12.07
C HIS A 396 17.49 -7.34 -13.56
N ASP A 397 16.47 -6.97 -14.34
CA ASP A 397 16.57 -6.84 -15.79
C ASP A 397 17.06 -5.43 -16.19
N PHE A 398 17.90 -5.36 -17.22
CA PHE A 398 18.33 -4.08 -17.80
C PHE A 398 18.60 -4.16 -19.30
N ILE A 399 18.52 -3.01 -19.97
CA ILE A 399 18.92 -2.86 -21.37
C ILE A 399 19.75 -1.58 -21.49
N ILE A 400 20.88 -1.72 -22.15
CA ILE A 400 21.78 -0.60 -22.44
C ILE A 400 21.71 -0.31 -23.93
N TYR A 401 21.50 0.96 -24.25
CA TYR A 401 21.56 1.50 -25.59
C TYR A 401 22.84 2.32 -25.74
N SER A 402 23.61 2.09 -26.80
CA SER A 402 24.82 2.86 -27.10
C SER A 402 24.99 3.02 -28.62
N CYS A 403 25.39 4.21 -29.05
CA CYS A 403 25.71 4.57 -30.42
C CYS A 403 27.23 4.67 -30.61
N GLY A 404 27.70 4.39 -31.83
CA GLY A 404 29.07 4.72 -32.23
C GLY A 404 30.03 3.53 -32.35
N PHE A 405 29.55 2.30 -32.19
CA PHE A 405 30.28 1.09 -32.57
C PHE A 405 29.32 -0.07 -32.84
N THR A 406 29.65 -0.94 -33.80
CA THR A 406 28.87 -2.15 -34.11
C THR A 406 29.30 -3.32 -33.22
N CYS A 407 28.37 -3.84 -32.43
CA CYS A 407 28.49 -5.10 -31.70
C CYS A 407 27.19 -5.91 -31.84
N GLU A 408 27.31 -7.23 -32.02
CA GLU A 408 26.15 -8.12 -31.93
C GLU A 408 25.46 -7.98 -30.56
N LYS A 409 24.15 -8.20 -30.51
CA LYS A 409 23.38 -8.20 -29.25
C LYS A 409 24.11 -9.06 -28.21
N ARG A 410 24.65 -8.42 -27.17
CA ARG A 410 25.45 -9.10 -26.15
C ARG A 410 24.62 -9.26 -24.89
N GLU A 411 24.41 -10.51 -24.48
CA GLU A 411 23.84 -10.84 -23.18
C GLU A 411 24.89 -10.65 -22.09
N ILE A 412 24.47 -10.07 -20.98
CA ILE A 412 25.32 -9.73 -19.84
C ILE A 412 24.64 -10.19 -18.56
N GLN A 413 25.42 -10.87 -17.73
CA GLN A 413 25.04 -11.21 -16.37
C GLN A 413 26.15 -10.83 -15.42
N PHE A 414 25.81 -10.19 -14.30
CA PHE A 414 26.78 -9.84 -13.27
C PHE A 414 26.12 -9.77 -11.89
N GLU A 415 26.95 -9.84 -10.85
CA GLU A 415 26.52 -9.67 -9.46
C GLU A 415 27.20 -8.45 -8.86
N SER A 416 26.43 -7.58 -8.20
CA SER A 416 26.96 -6.40 -7.49
C SER A 416 26.10 -6.11 -6.25
N GLY A 417 26.75 -5.79 -5.13
CA GLY A 417 26.06 -5.50 -3.87
C GLY A 417 25.13 -6.62 -3.40
N GLY A 418 25.48 -7.90 -3.64
CA GLY A 418 24.68 -9.07 -3.29
C GLY A 418 23.44 -9.30 -4.17
N ARG A 419 23.40 -8.71 -5.37
CA ARG A 419 22.24 -8.73 -6.27
C ARG A 419 22.65 -9.15 -7.67
N LYS A 420 21.79 -9.95 -8.31
CA LYS A 420 22.03 -10.49 -9.66
C LYS A 420 21.37 -9.61 -10.70
N PHE A 421 22.10 -9.34 -11.78
CA PHE A 421 21.65 -8.53 -12.89
C PHE A 421 21.76 -9.34 -14.18
N SER A 422 20.74 -9.24 -15.03
CA SER A 422 20.72 -9.84 -16.36
C SER A 422 20.19 -8.83 -17.37
N GLY A 423 20.78 -8.78 -18.56
CA GLY A 423 20.41 -7.76 -19.52
C GLY A 423 21.13 -7.88 -20.85
N PHE A 424 20.84 -6.94 -21.72
CA PHE A 424 21.42 -6.88 -23.06
C PHE A 424 21.98 -5.50 -23.35
N ILE A 425 23.10 -5.47 -24.08
CA ILE A 425 23.57 -4.25 -24.75
C ILE A 425 23.13 -4.29 -26.20
N LYS A 426 22.47 -3.22 -26.62
CA LYS A 426 22.11 -2.95 -28.01
C LYS A 426 22.93 -1.78 -28.51
N THR A 427 23.64 -1.99 -29.61
CA THR A 427 24.51 -0.99 -30.21
C THR A 427 24.00 -0.56 -31.58
N PHE A 428 24.23 0.70 -31.93
CA PHE A 428 23.71 1.31 -33.15
C PHE A 428 24.77 2.08 -33.90
N VAL A 429 24.60 2.18 -35.21
CA VAL A 429 25.53 2.88 -36.11
C VAL A 429 25.15 4.35 -36.28
N SER A 430 23.91 4.72 -35.92
CA SER A 430 23.40 6.09 -36.00
C SER A 430 22.34 6.38 -34.93
N GLU A 431 22.17 7.66 -34.58
CA GLU A 431 21.09 8.13 -33.69
C GLU A 431 19.70 7.79 -34.26
N ASP A 432 19.50 7.91 -35.57
CA ASP A 432 18.22 7.55 -36.22
C ASP A 432 17.85 6.08 -36.04
N GLU A 433 18.85 5.19 -36.04
CA GLU A 433 18.67 3.76 -35.79
C GLU A 433 18.36 3.50 -34.31
N LYS A 434 19.06 4.19 -33.39
CA LYS A 434 18.80 4.15 -31.95
C LYS A 434 17.34 4.53 -31.64
N TYR A 435 16.83 5.61 -32.22
CA TYR A 435 15.45 6.05 -32.00
C TYR A 435 14.42 5.01 -32.45
N LYS A 436 14.62 4.42 -33.64
CA LYS A 436 13.72 3.37 -34.16
C LYS A 436 13.68 2.16 -33.24
N VAL A 437 14.84 1.73 -32.74
CA VAL A 437 14.93 0.53 -31.90
C VAL A 437 14.39 0.78 -30.49
N ILE A 438 14.70 1.92 -29.86
CA ILE A 438 14.14 2.26 -28.54
C ILE A 438 12.62 2.37 -28.61
N ASN A 439 12.07 3.01 -29.65
CA ASN A 439 10.61 3.10 -29.82
C ASN A 439 9.99 1.72 -30.06
N HIS A 440 10.60 0.89 -30.90
CA HIS A 440 10.13 -0.49 -31.12
C HIS A 440 10.15 -1.30 -29.82
N ASP A 441 11.26 -1.29 -29.10
CA ASP A 441 11.40 -1.97 -27.82
C ASP A 441 10.37 -1.47 -26.81
N SER A 442 10.17 -0.16 -26.73
CA SER A 442 9.16 0.46 -25.86
C SER A 442 7.77 -0.08 -26.19
N THR A 443 7.36 -0.10 -27.47
CA THR A 443 6.06 -0.65 -27.87
C THR A 443 5.90 -2.12 -27.48
N VAL A 444 6.98 -2.90 -27.55
CA VAL A 444 6.96 -4.31 -27.14
C VAL A 444 6.87 -4.45 -25.62
N PHE A 445 7.59 -3.62 -24.87
CA PHE A 445 7.56 -3.61 -23.41
C PHE A 445 6.26 -3.06 -22.84
N PHE A 446 5.56 -2.17 -23.53
CA PHE A 446 4.28 -1.60 -23.07
C PHE A 446 3.07 -2.39 -23.54
N LYS A 447 3.22 -3.28 -24.53
CA LYS A 447 2.13 -4.13 -25.01
C LYS A 447 1.83 -5.25 -24.01
N ASP A 448 0.65 -5.20 -23.41
CA ASP A 448 0.12 -6.28 -22.59
C ASP A 448 0.03 -7.59 -23.39
N THR A 449 0.71 -8.64 -22.92
CA THR A 449 0.58 -9.99 -23.49
C THR A 449 -0.56 -10.76 -22.80
N GLN A 450 -1.19 -11.71 -23.50
CA GLN A 450 -2.29 -12.51 -22.93
C GLN A 450 -1.85 -13.34 -21.71
N SER A 451 -0.55 -13.61 -21.55
CA SER A 451 0.04 -14.25 -20.36
C SER A 451 0.20 -13.32 -19.15
N GLU A 452 0.07 -12.00 -19.31
CA GLU A 452 0.22 -10.98 -18.25
C GLU A 452 -1.13 -10.57 -17.62
N GLN A 453 -2.18 -11.41 -17.70
CA GLN A 453 -3.52 -11.14 -17.14
C GLN A 453 -3.59 -11.11 -15.59
N SER A 454 -2.46 -11.20 -14.88
CA SER A 454 -2.42 -11.03 -13.42
C SER A 454 -1.89 -9.63 -13.05
N LEU A 455 -2.37 -9.08 -11.92
CA LEU A 455 -2.14 -7.72 -11.38
C LEU A 455 -0.66 -7.39 -11.02
N ILE A 456 0.30 -7.84 -11.81
CA ILE A 456 1.73 -7.61 -11.62
C ILE A 456 2.07 -6.22 -12.15
N LYS A 457 2.50 -5.30 -11.28
CA LYS A 457 3.09 -4.04 -11.72
C LYS A 457 4.53 -4.26 -12.15
N ASN A 458 4.79 -4.37 -13.45
CA ASN A 458 6.15 -4.22 -13.96
C ASN A 458 6.58 -2.75 -13.75
N GLN A 459 7.75 -2.55 -13.15
CA GLN A 459 8.35 -1.24 -12.98
C GLN A 459 9.35 -1.00 -14.11
N ILE A 460 9.15 0.06 -14.87
CA ILE A 460 10.02 0.39 -16.01
C ILE A 460 10.68 1.74 -15.71
N GLY A 461 12.01 1.73 -15.61
CA GLY A 461 12.83 2.92 -15.42
C GLY A 461 13.51 3.34 -16.71
N PHE A 462 13.44 4.63 -17.06
CA PHE A 462 14.11 5.23 -18.20
C PHE A 462 15.18 6.20 -17.73
N VAL A 463 16.42 6.00 -18.19
CA VAL A 463 17.56 6.88 -17.97
C VAL A 463 17.97 7.48 -19.31
N MET A 464 17.36 8.63 -19.66
CA MET A 464 17.63 9.38 -20.89
C MET A 464 17.11 10.83 -20.78
N ASN A 465 17.78 11.78 -21.44
CA ASN A 465 17.34 13.18 -21.51
C ASN A 465 17.01 13.62 -22.96
N ASP A 466 16.55 12.69 -23.79
CA ASP A 466 16.15 12.97 -25.16
C ASP A 466 14.65 13.30 -25.23
N GLU A 467 14.31 14.54 -25.60
CA GLU A 467 12.92 15.01 -25.64
C GLU A 467 12.08 14.26 -26.69
N ARG A 468 12.68 13.82 -27.80
CA ARG A 468 11.96 13.08 -28.85
C ARG A 468 11.58 11.68 -28.35
N LEU A 469 12.51 10.99 -27.70
CA LEU A 469 12.24 9.68 -27.07
C LEU A 469 11.27 9.83 -25.90
N SER A 470 11.45 10.86 -25.07
CA SER A 470 10.57 11.12 -23.92
C SER A 470 9.11 11.29 -24.36
N SER A 471 8.84 12.02 -25.43
CA SER A 471 7.48 12.19 -25.96
C SER A 471 6.94 10.90 -26.58
N ALA A 472 7.73 10.22 -27.41
CA ALA A 472 7.33 8.96 -28.05
C ALA A 472 7.01 7.86 -27.03
N ILE A 473 7.78 7.78 -25.94
CA ILE A 473 7.54 6.83 -24.86
C ILE A 473 6.32 7.25 -24.04
N GLN A 474 6.13 8.54 -23.75
CA GLN A 474 4.95 9.03 -23.02
C GLN A 474 3.64 8.71 -23.73
N ASP A 475 3.59 8.81 -25.05
CA ASP A 475 2.42 8.48 -25.85
C ASP A 475 2.06 6.97 -25.79
N GLU A 476 3.05 6.11 -25.56
CA GLU A 476 2.88 4.65 -25.40
C GLU A 476 2.44 4.24 -23.97
N ILE A 477 2.47 5.15 -22.99
CA ILE A 477 2.04 4.89 -21.61
C ILE A 477 0.52 5.08 -21.52
N SER A 478 -0.24 4.08 -21.95
CA SER A 478 -1.70 4.10 -21.92
C SER A 478 -2.34 3.08 -20.97
N SER A 479 -1.55 2.30 -20.21
CA SER A 479 -2.07 1.24 -19.32
C SER A 479 -1.75 1.48 -17.84
N GLU A 480 -2.80 1.52 -17.00
CA GLU A 480 -2.71 1.65 -15.53
C GLU A 480 -2.05 0.43 -14.82
N ARG A 481 -1.44 -0.49 -15.58
CA ARG A 481 -0.89 -1.75 -15.11
C ARG A 481 0.63 -1.73 -14.86
N ARG A 482 1.35 -0.72 -15.37
CA ARG A 482 2.80 -0.58 -15.20
C ARG A 482 3.11 0.72 -14.47
N THR A 483 4.12 0.69 -13.60
CA THR A 483 4.65 1.94 -13.01
C THR A 483 5.84 2.37 -13.84
N VAL A 484 5.76 3.55 -14.46
CA VAL A 484 6.79 4.08 -15.35
C VAL A 484 7.50 5.27 -14.71
N SER A 485 8.82 5.26 -14.73
CA SER A 485 9.67 6.29 -14.14
C SER A 485 10.66 6.83 -15.18
N PHE A 486 10.70 8.14 -15.39
CA PHE A 486 11.68 8.82 -16.26
C PHE A 486 12.70 9.62 -15.43
N ILE A 487 13.97 9.62 -15.81
CA ILE A 487 15.08 10.29 -15.10
C ILE A 487 15.78 11.30 -16.04
N LYS A 488 15.76 12.61 -15.71
CA LYS A 488 16.40 13.73 -16.47
C LYS A 488 17.38 14.53 -15.57
N ASN A 489 18.51 15.02 -16.11
CA ASN A 489 19.77 15.26 -15.35
C ASN A 489 20.29 16.71 -15.34
N HIS A 490 19.86 17.52 -14.39
CA HIS A 490 19.87 18.95 -14.63
C HIS A 490 19.93 19.54 -13.14
N ASN A 491 20.51 20.68 -12.73
CA ASN A 491 20.32 21.31 -11.36
C ASN A 491 21.19 20.78 -10.21
N HIS A 492 22.47 20.66 -10.53
CA HIS A 492 23.55 20.38 -9.59
C HIS A 492 24.27 21.62 -9.02
N SER A 493 23.81 22.85 -9.24
CA SER A 493 24.52 24.06 -8.79
C SER A 493 23.92 24.68 -7.52
N ASN A 494 24.61 24.49 -6.38
CA ASN A 494 24.58 25.32 -5.14
C ASN A 494 24.05 24.74 -3.82
N ILE A 495 24.34 23.50 -3.42
CA ILE A 495 24.25 23.13 -1.98
C ILE A 495 25.39 22.20 -1.52
N THR A 496 26.36 22.79 -0.83
CA THR A 496 27.24 22.11 0.16
C THR A 496 26.41 21.73 1.40
N ARG A 497 26.40 20.44 1.76
CA ARG A 497 25.55 19.75 2.75
C ARG A 497 24.13 19.44 2.28
N VAL A 498 23.89 18.14 2.01
CA VAL A 498 22.56 17.57 1.81
C VAL A 498 21.68 17.97 3.00
N SER A 499 20.84 18.97 2.80
CA SER A 499 19.86 19.38 3.80
C SER A 499 18.71 18.39 3.78
N TYR A 500 18.41 17.85 4.96
CA TYR A 500 17.37 16.87 5.22
C TYR A 500 16.05 17.22 4.52
N VAL A 501 15.59 16.32 3.66
CA VAL A 501 14.22 16.27 3.13
C VAL A 501 13.55 15.06 3.76
N ASN A 502 12.35 15.24 4.33
CA ASN A 502 11.61 14.20 5.05
C ASN A 502 11.28 13.01 4.12
N SER A 503 11.97 11.88 4.34
CA SER A 503 12.24 10.77 3.40
C SER A 503 11.14 9.71 3.23
N GLY A 504 9.99 9.86 3.89
CA GLY A 504 8.87 8.90 3.78
C GLY A 504 7.61 9.43 3.10
N LEU A 505 7.59 10.68 2.63
CA LEU A 505 6.39 11.26 1.97
C LEU A 505 6.75 12.18 0.81
N VAL A 506 7.92 11.91 0.28
CA VAL A 506 8.39 12.34 -1.02
C VAL A 506 8.83 11.00 -1.61
N SER A 507 8.03 10.39 -2.47
CA SER A 507 8.29 9.01 -2.90
C SER A 507 9.60 8.85 -3.68
N GLY A 508 10.20 9.98 -4.06
CA GLY A 508 11.53 10.14 -4.64
C GLY A 508 11.50 11.34 -5.59
N VAL A 509 12.32 12.34 -5.30
CA VAL A 509 12.59 13.52 -6.14
C VAL A 509 13.92 13.28 -6.88
N LEU A 510 14.03 13.71 -8.14
CA LEU A 510 15.31 14.21 -8.65
C LEU A 510 15.12 15.55 -9.38
N ILE A 511 16.18 16.35 -9.25
CA ILE A 511 16.34 17.78 -9.50
C ILE A 511 16.81 18.01 -10.97
N GLY A 512 16.42 19.13 -11.63
CA GLY A 512 16.70 19.49 -13.06
C GLY A 512 17.07 21.00 -13.42
N LEU A 513 18.14 21.33 -14.21
CA LEU A 513 18.67 22.53 -14.95
C LEU A 513 19.62 22.17 -16.15
N LYS A 514 19.35 22.83 -17.28
CA LYS A 514 19.73 22.64 -18.72
C LYS A 514 21.12 23.10 -19.19
N ILE A 515 21.46 22.67 -20.43
CA ILE A 515 22.50 23.18 -21.35
C ILE A 515 21.82 23.86 -22.56
N SER A 516 21.93 25.18 -22.70
CA SER A 516 21.99 25.88 -24.00
C SER A 516 22.38 27.34 -23.70
N GLU A 517 23.65 27.69 -23.90
CA GLU A 517 24.28 29.02 -23.67
C GLU A 517 23.78 29.88 -22.49
N LEU A 518 24.58 30.01 -21.41
CA LEU A 518 25.22 31.27 -20.94
C LEU A 518 26.09 31.07 -19.70
#